data_AF-A0A961GCS2-F1
#
_entry.id   AF-A0A961GCS2-F1
#
_cell.length_a   1.000
_cell.length_b   1.000
_cell.length_c   1.000
_cell.angle_alpha   90.00
_cell.angle_beta   90.00
_cell.angle_gamma   90.00
#
_symmetry.space_group_name_H-M   'P 1'
#
loop_
_entity.id
_entity.type
_entity.pdbx_description
1 polymer ?
#
loop_
_entity_poly.entity_id
_entity_poly.type
_entity_poly.pdbx_seq_one_letter_code
_entity_poly.pdbx_strand_id
1 'polypeptide(L)' 'VAEVHADRAWIGQTTRRIEEVTGARVAYLGRLGEGLIPRVDTVLQDGDILNVICPAAQLDEVERLMDRVPPTD' A
#
# COMPACT_ATOMS: atom_id res chain seq x y z
N VAL A 1 -3.39 11.84 -4.36
CA VAL A 1 -3.32 10.79 -3.32
C VAL A 1 -4.61 9.99 -3.43
N ALA A 2 -4.54 8.67 -3.33
CA ALA A 2 -5.70 7.79 -3.30
C ALA A 2 -5.57 6.84 -2.12
N GLU A 3 -6.69 6.57 -1.46
CA GLU A 3 -6.82 5.47 -0.50
C GLU A 3 -7.05 4.19 -1.30
N VAL A 4 -6.29 3.14 -0.99
CA VAL A 4 -6.36 1.86 -1.70
C VAL A 4 -6.59 0.74 -0.71
N HIS A 5 -7.58 -0.11 -1.00
CA HIS A 5 -7.81 -1.33 -0.23
C HIS A 5 -6.68 -2.32 -0.48
N ALA A 6 -6.21 -2.98 0.58
CA ALA A 6 -5.20 -4.02 0.49
C ALA A 6 -5.80 -5.35 0.93
N ASP A 7 -5.68 -6.37 0.09
CA ASP A 7 -6.01 -7.74 0.46
C ASP A 7 -5.23 -8.16 1.72
N ARG A 8 -5.84 -9.00 2.56
CA ARG A 8 -5.25 -9.44 3.83
C ARG A 8 -3.88 -10.10 3.68
N ALA A 9 -3.57 -10.69 2.53
CA ALA A 9 -2.26 -11.28 2.28
C ALA A 9 -1.12 -10.24 2.17
N TRP A 10 -1.43 -8.96 2.03
CA TRP A 10 -0.46 -7.87 2.11
C TRP A 10 -0.06 -7.49 3.55
N ILE A 11 -0.82 -7.94 4.56
CA ILE A 11 -0.44 -7.71 5.96
C ILE A 11 0.91 -8.40 6.24
N GLY A 12 1.82 -7.67 6.87
CA GLY A 12 3.20 -8.12 7.08
C GLY A 12 4.17 -7.74 5.96
N GLN A 13 3.69 -7.23 4.82
CA GLN A 13 4.56 -6.72 3.75
C GLN A 13 5.08 -5.32 4.09
N THR A 14 6.30 -5.04 3.62
CA THR A 14 6.90 -3.70 3.77
C THR A 14 6.34 -2.74 2.74
N THR A 15 6.33 -1.44 3.06
CA THR A 15 6.01 -0.39 2.10
C THR A 15 6.92 -0.44 0.87
N ARG A 16 8.21 -0.77 1.03
CA ARG A 16 9.12 -1.04 -0.11
C ARG A 16 8.50 -2.07 -1.07
N ARG A 17 8.07 -3.21 -0.54
CA ARG A 17 7.51 -4.29 -1.37
C ARG A 17 6.24 -3.83 -2.09
N ILE A 18 5.38 -3.08 -1.41
CA ILE A 18 4.17 -2.49 -2.00
C ILE A 18 4.55 -1.56 -3.16
N GLU A 19 5.51 -0.65 -2.96
CA GLU A 19 5.98 0.27 -4.00
C GLU A 19 6.62 -0.47 -5.19
N GLU A 20 7.39 -1.53 -4.93
CA GLU A 20 8.04 -2.35 -5.96
C GLU A 20 7.03 -3.11 -6.84
N VAL A 21 5.96 -3.65 -6.25
CA VAL A 21 4.92 -4.38 -7.01
C VAL A 21 4.02 -3.43 -7.77
N THR A 22 3.58 -2.35 -7.13
CA THR A 22 2.54 -1.47 -7.68
C THR A 22 3.08 -0.36 -8.57
N GLY A 23 4.36 0.01 -8.40
CA GLY A 23 4.94 1.21 -8.99
C GLY A 23 4.44 2.52 -8.36
N ALA A 24 3.52 2.47 -7.40
CA ALA A 24 3.07 3.62 -6.64
C ALA A 24 4.07 4.00 -5.54
N ARG A 25 3.89 5.19 -4.96
CA ARG A 25 4.59 5.63 -3.74
C ARG A 25 3.63 5.58 -2.56
N VAL A 26 4.05 4.99 -1.44
CA VAL A 26 3.26 5.07 -0.21
C VAL A 26 3.45 6.45 0.40
N ALA A 27 2.37 7.23 0.49
CA ALA A 27 2.42 8.61 0.98
C ALA A 27 2.38 8.65 2.51
N TYR A 28 1.37 8.00 3.10
CA TYR A 28 1.22 7.83 4.54
C TYR A 28 0.31 6.63 4.82
N LEU A 29 0.38 6.11 6.05
CA LEU A 29 -0.60 5.14 6.56
C LEU A 29 -1.46 5.82 7.62
N GLY A 30 -2.77 5.60 7.59
CA GLY A 30 -3.63 5.89 8.73
C GLY A 30 -3.63 4.70 9.69
N ARG A 31 -3.16 4.88 10.92
CA ARG A 31 -3.10 3.83 11.95
C ARG A 31 -3.69 4.35 13.25
N LEU A 32 -4.72 3.66 13.75
CA LEU A 32 -5.41 4.04 15.00
C LEU A 32 -5.89 5.51 15.02
N GLY A 33 -6.29 6.04 13.86
CA GLY A 33 -6.73 7.44 13.70
C GLY A 33 -5.60 8.45 13.52
N GLU A 34 -4.33 8.03 13.53
CA GLU A 34 -3.16 8.89 13.33
C GLU A 34 -2.52 8.64 11.96
N GLY A 35 -2.06 9.71 11.30
CA GLY A 35 -1.26 9.60 10.08
C GLY A 35 0.21 9.38 10.42
N LEU A 36 0.81 8.32 9.85
CA LEU A 36 2.24 8.05 9.97
C LEU A 36 2.91 8.13 8.60
N ILE A 37 4.08 8.78 8.54
CA ILE A 37 4.92 8.78 7.34
C ILE A 37 5.80 7.52 7.36
N PRO A 38 5.58 6.55 6.47
CA PRO A 38 6.30 5.30 6.51
C PRO A 38 7.74 5.47 6.04
N ARG A 39 8.62 4.68 6.64
CA ARG A 39 9.94 4.35 6.08
C ARG A 39 9.79 3.16 5.12
N VAL A 40 10.83 2.88 4.34
CA VAL A 40 10.85 1.76 3.38
C VAL A 40 10.66 0.37 4.02
N ASP A 41 11.00 0.25 5.30
CA ASP A 41 10.87 -0.97 6.12
C ASP A 41 9.61 -0.97 7.00
N THR A 42 8.75 0.05 6.88
CA THR A 42 7.47 0.08 7.58
C THR A 42 6.58 -1.05 7.08
N VAL A 43 6.07 -1.83 8.01
CA VAL A 43 5.20 -2.98 7.72
C VAL A 43 3.74 -2.55 7.75
N LEU A 44 2.99 -2.95 6.72
CA LEU A 44 1.54 -2.82 6.66
C LEU A 44 0.91 -3.75 7.71
N GLN A 45 0.05 -3.19 8.54
CA GLN A 45 -0.63 -3.88 9.65
C GLN A 45 -2.13 -3.99 9.41
N ASP A 46 -2.76 -4.94 10.09
CA ASP A 46 -4.21 -5.05 10.08
C ASP A 46 -4.85 -3.76 10.62
N GLY A 47 -5.86 -3.27 9.91
CA GLY A 47 -6.53 -2.00 10.22
C GLY A 47 -5.82 -0.73 9.74
N ASP A 48 -4.68 -0.83 9.06
CA ASP A 48 -4.08 0.34 8.40
C ASP A 48 -4.93 0.83 7.21
N ILE A 49 -4.97 2.15 7.04
CA ILE A 49 -5.50 2.79 5.84
C ILE A 49 -4.33 3.18 4.94
N LEU A 50 -4.16 2.47 3.82
CA LEU A 50 -3.07 2.69 2.89
C LEU A 50 -3.38 3.86 1.94
N ASN A 51 -2.58 4.92 2.01
CA ASN A 51 -2.68 6.06 1.09
C ASN A 51 -1.46 6.11 0.18
N VAL A 52 -1.69 6.13 -1.13
CA VAL A 52 -0.64 6.09 -2.16
C VAL A 52 -0.71 7.28 -3.12
N ILE A 53 0.40 7.51 -3.82
CA ILE A 53 0.52 8.44 -4.93
C ILE A 53 0.98 7.67 -6.16
N CYS A 54 0.24 7.83 -7.26
CA CYS A 54 0.56 7.30 -8.57
C CYS A 54 -0.02 8.24 -9.65
N PRO A 55 0.44 8.16 -10.91
CA PRO A 55 -0.26 8.76 -12.04
C PRO A 55 -1.72 8.29 -12.08
N ALA A 56 -2.65 9.20 -12.39
CA ALA A 56 -4.08 8.87 -12.40
C ALA A 56 -4.42 7.68 -13.31
N ALA A 57 -3.74 7.56 -14.46
CA ALA A 57 -3.91 6.45 -15.39
C ALA A 57 -3.44 5.08 -14.86
N GLN A 58 -2.71 5.04 -13.74
CA GLN A 58 -2.23 3.81 -13.10
C GLN A 58 -3.07 3.39 -11.88
N LEU A 59 -4.00 4.24 -11.42
CA LEU A 59 -4.76 3.96 -10.19
C LEU A 59 -5.51 2.63 -10.27
N ASP A 60 -6.22 2.37 -11.37
CA ASP A 60 -6.95 1.11 -11.59
C ASP A 60 -6.03 -0.13 -11.55
N GLU A 61 -4.76 -0.01 -11.95
CA GLU A 61 -3.81 -1.12 -11.86
C GLU A 61 -3.29 -1.31 -10.44
N VAL A 62 -3.03 -0.22 -9.72
CA VAL A 62 -2.61 -0.25 -8.32
C VAL A 62 -3.70 -0.92 -7.47
N GLU A 63 -4.96 -0.52 -7.62
CA GLU A 63 -6.10 -1.13 -6.93
C GLU A 63 -6.20 -2.63 -7.25
N ARG A 64 -6.13 -3.01 -8.54
CA ARG A 64 -6.15 -4.42 -8.94
C ARG A 64 -5.01 -5.25 -8.37
N LEU A 65 -3.81 -4.69 -8.23
CA LEU A 65 -2.66 -5.40 -7.63
C LEU A 65 -2.82 -5.55 -6.12
N MET A 66 -3.34 -4.53 -5.44
CA MET A 66 -3.56 -4.54 -3.99
C MET A 66 -4.74 -5.43 -3.58
N ASP A 67 -5.75 -5.60 -4.44
CA ASP A 67 -6.91 -6.50 -4.23
C ASP A 67 -6.59 -8.00 -4.42
N ARG A 68 -5.34 -8.35 -4.72
CA ARG A 68 -4.89 -9.73 -4.94
C ARG A 68 -3.80 -10.11 -3.94
N VAL A 69 -3.58 -11.40 -3.79
CA VAL A 69 -2.43 -11.93 -3.04
C VAL A 69 -1.14 -11.36 -3.65
N PRO A 70 -0.22 -10.80 -2.85
CA PRO A 70 1.04 -10.28 -3.36
C PRO A 70 1.80 -11.39 -4.12
N PRO A 71 2.47 -11.06 -5.23
CA PRO A 71 3.28 -12.03 -5.94
C PRO A 71 4.33 -12.62 -5.01
N THR A 72 4.51 -13.94 -5.07
CA THR A 72 5.67 -14.61 -4.47
C THR A 72 6.90 -14.30 -5.33
N ASP A 73 8.06 -14.18 -4.69
CA ASP A 73 9.33 -14.01 -5.41
C ASP A 73 9.75 -15.29 -6.17
#